data_AF-A3YF88-F1
#
_entry.id   AF-A3YF88-F1
#
_cell.length_a   1.000
_cell.length_b   1.000
_cell.length_c   1.000
_cell.angle_alpha   90.00
_cell.angle_beta   90.00
_cell.angle_gamma   90.00
#
_symmetry.space_group_name_H-M   'P 1'
#
loop_
_entity.id
_entity.type
_entity.pdbx_description
1 polymer ?
#
loop_
_entity_poly.entity_id
_entity_poly.type
_entity_poly.pdbx_seq_one_letter_code
_entity_poly.pdbx_strand_id
1 'polypeptide(L)' 'MYFAHLYSSWERGANENSNGLLRQYVPKGIDLRCVTEERINFAMDRINYRPRKCLGFKQPAVVFKELCLAA' A
#
# COMPACT_ATOMS: atom_id res chain seq x y z
N MET A 1 -21.69 -4.15 2.12
CA MET A 1 -20.78 -3.03 1.80
C MET A 1 -20.34 -2.43 3.12
N TYR A 2 -19.04 -2.30 3.38
CA TYR A 2 -18.50 -1.83 4.67
C TYR A 2 -17.85 -0.45 4.49
N PHE A 3 -18.14 0.49 5.38
CA PHE A 3 -17.56 1.84 5.39
C PHE A 3 -17.01 2.17 6.78
N ALA A 4 -15.97 2.99 6.82
CA ALA A 4 -15.53 3.59 8.08
C ALA A 4 -16.56 4.61 8.56
N HIS A 5 -16.75 4.69 9.88
CA HIS A 5 -17.60 5.67 10.52
C HIS A 5 -17.07 7.09 10.30
N LEU A 6 -17.98 8.06 10.26
CA LEU A 6 -17.62 9.47 10.17
C LEU A 6 -16.73 9.86 11.35
N TYR A 7 -15.69 10.65 11.06
CA TYR A 7 -14.70 11.13 12.03
C TYR A 7 -13.89 10.03 12.74
N SER A 8 -13.96 8.78 12.26
CA SER A 8 -13.21 7.65 12.81
C SER A 8 -11.97 7.33 11.98
N SER A 9 -10.99 8.24 11.95
CA SER A 9 -9.75 8.08 11.15
C SER A 9 -8.97 6.81 11.52
N TRP A 10 -9.06 6.35 12.77
CA TRP A 10 -8.38 5.14 13.25
C TRP A 10 -8.80 3.87 12.51
N GLU A 11 -10.02 3.81 11.96
CA GLU A 11 -10.50 2.67 11.17
C GLU A 11 -9.81 2.56 9.80
N ARG A 12 -9.07 3.60 9.40
CA ARG A 12 -8.37 3.68 8.11
C ARG A 12 -6.85 3.75 8.24
N GLY A 13 -6.29 3.56 9.44
CA GLY A 13 -4.86 3.77 9.69
C GLY A 13 -3.95 2.96 8.76
N ALA A 14 -4.31 1.72 8.42
CA ALA A 14 -3.53 0.89 7.49
C ALA A 14 -3.50 1.47 6.06
N ASN A 15 -4.62 2.02 5.59
CA ASN A 15 -4.73 2.66 4.27
C ASN A 15 -3.94 3.98 4.25
N GLU A 16 -4.01 4.76 5.33
CA GLU A 16 -3.27 6.02 5.45
C GLU A 16 -1.76 5.79 5.45
N ASN A 17 -1.28 4.76 6.17
CA ASN A 17 0.12 4.34 6.13
C ASN A 17 0.56 3.92 4.71
N SER A 18 -0.27 3.11 4.03
CA SER A 18 0.00 2.66 2.66
C SER A 18 0.06 3.84 1.67
N ASN A 19 -0.83 4.82 1.82
CA ASN A 19 -0.80 6.06 1.04
C ASN A 19 0.49 6.85 1.30
N GLY A 20 0.95 6.92 2.54
CA GLY A 20 2.23 7.55 2.89
C GLY A 20 3.42 6.93 2.16
N LEU A 21 3.43 5.60 2.00
CA LEU A 21 4.47 4.89 1.24
C LEU A 21 4.39 5.21 -0.25
N LEU A 22 3.19 5.26 -0.83
CA LEU A 22 3.00 5.62 -2.24
C LEU A 22 3.47 7.05 -2.52
N ARG A 23 3.32 7.97 -1.56
CA ARG A 23 3.80 9.36 -1.67
C ARG A 23 5.31 9.50 -1.81
N GLN A 24 6.09 8.46 -1.48
CA GLN A 24 7.54 8.42 -1.77
C GLN A 24 7.83 8.36 -3.28
N TYR A 25 6.89 7.82 -4.07
CA TYR A 25 7.02 7.63 -5.52
C TYR A 25 6.14 8.60 -6.32
N VAL A 26 5.05 9.09 -5.72
CA VAL A 26 4.09 10.04 -6.29
C VAL A 26 3.98 11.25 -5.36
N PRO A 27 4.94 12.20 -5.44
CA PRO A 27 4.97 13.36 -4.55
C PRO A 27 3.66 14.16 -4.56
N LYS A 28 3.40 14.89 -3.49
CA LYS A 28 2.26 15.81 -3.42
C LYS A 28 2.46 16.97 -4.40
N GLY A 29 1.37 17.44 -5.00
CA GLY A 29 1.40 18.60 -5.91
C GLY A 29 1.70 18.28 -7.37
N ILE A 30 1.96 17.01 -7.72
CA ILE A 30 2.02 16.60 -9.12
C ILE A 30 0.61 16.34 -9.67
N ASP A 31 0.41 16.66 -10.94
CA ASP A 31 -0.79 16.27 -11.67
C ASP A 31 -0.80 14.75 -11.84
N LEU A 32 -1.81 14.08 -11.26
CA LEU A 32 -1.94 12.63 -11.33
C LEU A 32 -2.20 12.13 -12.75
N ARG A 33 -2.71 12.98 -13.65
CA ARG A 33 -2.90 12.64 -15.06
C ARG A 33 -1.57 12.44 -15.80
N CYS A 34 -0.50 13.04 -15.28
CA CYS A 34 0.86 12.88 -15.81
C CYS A 34 1.60 11.68 -15.22
N VAL A 35 0.98 10.97 -14.26
CA VAL A 35 1.57 9.78 -13.65
C VAL A 35 1.17 8.58 -14.50
N THR A 36 2.16 7.96 -15.14
CA THR A 36 1.92 6.81 -16.00
C THR A 36 1.64 5.56 -15.18
N GLU A 37 0.95 4.61 -15.79
CA GLU A 37 0.62 3.32 -15.16
C GLU A 37 1.90 2.54 -14.82
N GLU A 38 2.94 2.61 -15.64
CA GLU A 38 4.22 1.96 -15.39
C GLU A 38 4.89 2.49 -14.11
N ARG A 39 4.77 3.79 -13.85
CA ARG A 39 5.29 4.40 -12.61
C ARG A 39 4.52 3.93 -11.38
N ILE A 40 3.20 3.76 -11.50
CA ILE A 40 2.37 3.23 -10.43
C ILE A 40 2.72 1.75 -10.18
N ASN A 41 2.83 0.94 -11.23
CA ASN A 41 3.22 -0.46 -11.14
C ASN A 41 4.59 -0.62 -10.49
N PHE A 42 5.57 0.18 -10.92
CA PHE A 42 6.89 0.22 -10.29
C PHE A 42 6.81 0.55 -8.79
N ALA A 43 6.01 1.55 -8.41
CA ALA A 43 5.84 1.91 -7.00
C ALA A 43 5.17 0.79 -6.20
N MET A 44 4.14 0.15 -6.75
CA MET A 44 3.43 -0.96 -6.12
C MET A 44 4.36 -2.15 -5.90
N ASP A 45 5.12 -2.55 -6.91
CA ASP A 45 6.11 -3.65 -6.79
C ASP A 45 7.13 -3.34 -5.70
N ARG A 46 7.68 -2.12 -5.71
CA ARG A 46 8.64 -1.68 -4.70
C ARG A 46 8.05 -1.65 -3.29
N ILE A 47 6.75 -1.44 -3.13
CA ILE A 47 6.07 -1.44 -1.82
C ILE A 47 5.74 -2.86 -1.37
N ASN A 48 5.26 -3.71 -2.28
CA ASN A 48 4.77 -5.07 -2.02
C ASN A 48 5.91 -6.08 -1.86
N TYR A 49 7.04 -5.88 -2.53
CA TYR A 49 8.24 -6.71 -2.42
C TYR A 49 9.27 -6.16 -1.43
N ARG A 50 9.00 -5.02 -0.76
CA ARG A 50 9.87 -4.49 0.29
C ARG A 50 9.69 -5.30 1.58
N PRO A 51 10.75 -5.92 2.13
CA PRO A 51 10.76 -6.55 3.46
C PRO A 51 10.19 -5.62 4.55
N ARG A 52 9.27 -6.14 5.38
CA ARG A 52 8.69 -5.37 6.50
C ARG A 52 9.07 -5.97 7.84
N LYS A 53 9.56 -5.13 8.76
CA LYS A 53 9.91 -5.55 10.12
C LYS A 53 8.74 -6.21 10.85
N CYS A 54 7.51 -5.71 10.68
CA CYS A 54 6.31 -6.29 11.28
C CYS A 54 5.97 -7.70 10.78
N LEU A 55 6.51 -8.10 9.62
CA LEU A 55 6.36 -9.45 9.05
C LEU A 55 7.61 -10.31 9.25
N GLY A 56 8.47 -9.97 10.22
CA GLY A 56 9.76 -10.68 10.40
C GLY A 56 10.69 -10.51 9.20
N PHE A 57 10.67 -9.33 8.57
CA PHE A 57 11.38 -9.02 7.33
C PHE A 57 10.97 -9.86 6.11
N LYS A 58 9.82 -10.54 6.15
CA LYS A 58 9.20 -11.11 4.95
C LYS A 58 8.60 -10.02 4.06
N GLN A 59 8.44 -10.37 2.79
CA GLN A 59 7.80 -9.51 1.80
C GLN A 59 6.28 -9.61 1.90
N PRO A 60 5.54 -8.49 1.94
CA PRO A 60 4.08 -8.49 1.98
C PRO A 60 3.43 -9.36 0.89
N ALA A 61 3.93 -9.31 -0.35
CA ALA A 61 3.40 -10.11 -1.45
C ALA A 61 3.47 -11.62 -1.19
N VAL A 62 4.56 -12.09 -0.55
CA VAL A 62 4.74 -13.51 -0.23
C VAL A 62 3.78 -13.92 0.87
N VAL A 63 3.72 -13.15 1.96
CA VAL A 63 2.81 -13.44 3.08
C VAL A 63 1.35 -13.43 2.63
N PHE A 64 0.96 -12.48 1.77
CA PHE A 64 -0.38 -12.43 1.21
C PHE A 64 -0.71 -13.68 0.39
N LYS A 65 0.22 -14.13 -0.47
CA LYS A 65 0.05 -15.36 -1.25
C LYS A 65 -0.06 -16.60 -0.36
N GLU A 66 0.75 -16.71 0.68
CA GLU A 66 0.66 -17.79 1.67
C GLU A 66 -0.72 -17.83 2.35
N LEU A 67 -1.24 -16.66 2.77
CA LEU A 67 -2.56 -16.56 3.40
C LEU A 67 -3.71 -16.92 2.45
N CYS A 68 -3.64 -16.51 1.18
CA CYS A 68 -4.66 -16.87 0.18
C CYS A 68 -4.68 -18.36 -0.14
N LEU A 69 -3.56 -19.06 -0.03
CA LEU A 69 -3.48 -20.51 -0.25
C LEU A 69 -3.94 -21.32 0.98
N ALA A 70 -3.92 -20.71 2.16
CA ALA A 70 -4.37 -21.33 3.41
C ALA A 70 -5.87 -21.13 3.69
N ALA A 71 -6.55 -20.29 2.90
CA ALA A 71 -7.98 -20.02 2.97
C ALA A 71 -8.76 -20.91 1.99
#